data_AF-A0A7J2PUQ6-F1
#
_entry.id   AF-A0A7J2PUQ6-F1
#
_cell.length_a   1.000
_cell.length_b   1.000
_cell.length_c   1.000
_cell.angle_alpha   90.00
_cell.angle_beta   90.00
_cell.angle_gamma   90.00
#
_symmetry.space_group_name_H-M   'P 1'
#
loop_
_entity.id
_entity.type
_entity.pdbx_description
1 polymer ?
#
loop_
_entity_poly.entity_id
_entity_poly.type
_entity_poly.pdbx_seq_one_letter_code
_entity_poly.pdbx_strand_id
1 'polypeptide(L)'
;MKKKSAVTKFLMVQLLFWGVFSLILSSTPVSFQYLVRTSESINPKSSAVDFSNATIISDGFGDIYWNDGNSHNPAIAVDSSNTVHLVWQDHTNGPWGTDSEVMYASYTTATGWSNATIISDGFGGVYWNTDPSYNPAVAVDNSNTVHVVWEDGTDGPWGTDVEIMYVNYTIATGWSNATVISDGFNGVYWNTGASLHPEVAVDSTNTIHVVWYDFTDGSWGTDVEIMYVSYTPITGWSNATVISDGFG
;
A
#
# COMPACT_ATOMS: atom_id res chain seq x y z
N MET A 1 25.88 -22.69 69.51
CA MET A 1 24.63 -22.41 68.78
C MET A 1 24.97 -22.10 67.33
N LYS A 2 24.81 -23.07 66.41
CA LYS A 2 25.11 -22.93 64.98
C LYS A 2 23.80 -22.69 64.22
N LYS A 3 23.64 -21.52 63.59
CA LYS A 3 22.54 -21.27 62.64
C LYS A 3 22.95 -21.82 61.26
N LYS A 4 22.13 -22.74 60.73
CA LYS A 4 22.21 -23.26 59.36
C LYS A 4 21.58 -22.22 58.42
N SER A 5 22.28 -21.85 57.35
CA SER A 5 21.73 -21.11 56.21
C SER A 5 21.37 -22.13 55.12
N ALA A 6 20.11 -22.16 54.72
CA ALA A 6 19.58 -23.00 53.64
C ALA A 6 19.57 -22.17 52.36
N VAL A 7 20.35 -22.58 51.36
CA VAL A 7 20.33 -22.01 50.02
C VAL A 7 19.24 -22.72 49.21
N THR A 8 18.32 -21.90 48.71
CA THR A 8 17.10 -22.20 47.97
C THR A 8 17.39 -22.93 46.65
N LYS A 9 16.76 -24.08 46.42
CA LYS A 9 16.63 -24.72 45.09
C LYS A 9 15.27 -24.30 44.51
N PHE A 10 15.26 -23.53 43.42
CA PHE A 10 14.04 -23.23 42.68
C PHE A 10 13.77 -24.33 41.66
N LEU A 11 12.58 -24.92 41.78
CA LEU A 11 12.05 -26.01 40.97
C LEU A 11 11.38 -25.37 39.73
N MET A 12 11.84 -25.68 38.51
CA MET A 12 11.11 -25.32 37.27
C MET A 12 9.92 -26.26 37.13
N VAL A 13 8.71 -25.68 37.21
CA VAL A 13 7.43 -26.37 36.97
C VAL A 13 7.04 -26.15 35.50
N GLN A 14 6.83 -27.26 34.79
CA GLN A 14 6.15 -27.31 33.49
C GLN A 14 4.65 -27.09 33.65
N LEU A 15 4.09 -26.12 32.92
CA LEU A 15 2.69 -25.95 32.50
C LEU A 15 2.76 -24.96 31.31
N LEU A 16 2.01 -25.00 30.21
CA LEU A 16 0.87 -25.77 29.74
C LEU A 16 0.71 -25.37 28.25
N PHE A 17 0.37 -26.34 27.39
CA PHE A 17 -0.45 -26.21 26.17
C PHE A 17 -0.63 -24.81 25.57
N TRP A 18 -0.01 -24.54 24.42
CA TRP A 18 -0.57 -23.59 23.45
C TRP A 18 -1.29 -24.35 22.36
N GLY A 19 -2.60 -24.48 22.60
CA GLY A 19 -3.57 -24.84 21.59
C GLY A 19 -3.66 -23.72 20.55
N VAL A 20 -3.86 -24.16 19.33
CA VAL A 20 -4.20 -23.42 18.12
C VAL A 20 -5.22 -22.31 18.44
N PHE A 21 -4.81 -21.06 18.27
CA PHE A 21 -5.72 -19.96 18.02
C PHE A 21 -5.24 -19.26 16.75
N SER A 22 -5.73 -19.75 15.61
CA SER A 22 -5.74 -18.97 14.39
C SER A 22 -6.84 -17.92 14.56
N LEU A 23 -6.47 -16.73 15.02
CA LEU A 23 -7.31 -15.55 14.90
C LEU A 23 -7.24 -15.13 13.43
N ILE A 24 -8.22 -15.58 12.65
CA ILE A 24 -8.52 -14.93 11.38
C ILE A 24 -9.09 -13.56 11.75
N LEU A 25 -8.22 -12.55 11.83
CA LEU A 25 -8.62 -11.17 11.74
C LEU A 25 -9.12 -10.97 10.31
N SER A 26 -10.43 -11.10 10.09
CA SER A 26 -11.04 -10.52 8.89
C SER A 26 -10.93 -9.01 9.05
N SER A 27 -9.89 -8.42 8.47
CA SER A 27 -9.72 -6.97 8.40
C SER A 27 -10.79 -6.44 7.44
N THR A 28 -11.86 -5.87 7.98
CA THR A 28 -12.71 -4.98 7.19
C THR A 28 -11.89 -3.73 6.94
N PRO A 29 -11.55 -3.38 5.69
CA PRO A 29 -11.05 -2.04 5.40
C PRO A 29 -12.07 -1.01 5.89
N VAL A 30 -11.62 0.23 6.10
CA VAL A 30 -12.51 1.35 6.47
C VAL A 30 -13.65 1.41 5.46
N SER A 31 -14.84 1.05 5.93
CA SER A 31 -16.06 1.27 5.16
C SER A 31 -16.62 2.63 5.55
N PHE A 32 -17.00 3.41 4.54
CA PHE A 32 -17.54 4.76 4.67
C PHE A 32 -18.63 4.81 5.76
N GLN A 33 -18.37 5.55 6.84
CA GLN A 33 -19.41 5.89 7.81
C GLN A 33 -20.25 7.04 7.25
N TYR A 34 -21.55 6.81 7.18
CA TYR A 34 -22.58 7.60 6.53
C TYR A 34 -22.49 9.11 6.79
N LEU A 35 -22.17 9.87 5.74
CA LEU A 35 -22.50 11.29 5.62
C LEU A 35 -23.33 11.45 4.35
N VAL A 36 -24.66 11.51 4.49
CA VAL A 36 -25.55 11.79 3.34
C VAL A 36 -25.43 13.27 3.01
N ARG A 37 -24.72 13.61 1.93
CA ARG A 37 -24.76 14.96 1.33
C ARG A 37 -25.24 14.85 -0.11
N THR A 38 -26.05 15.83 -0.51
CA THR A 38 -26.55 15.96 -1.88
C THR A 38 -25.45 16.58 -2.75
N SER A 39 -24.97 15.87 -3.76
CA SER A 39 -24.03 16.39 -4.74
C SER A 39 -24.64 17.53 -5.56
N GLU A 40 -23.80 18.46 -6.02
CA GLU A 40 -24.17 19.33 -7.14
C GLU A 40 -24.23 18.46 -8.40
N SER A 41 -25.33 18.54 -9.15
CA SER A 41 -25.53 17.74 -10.35
C SER A 41 -24.41 17.99 -11.37
N ILE A 42 -23.51 17.03 -11.54
CA ILE A 42 -22.55 17.03 -12.63
C ILE A 42 -23.34 16.76 -13.91
N ASN A 43 -23.48 17.78 -14.76
CA ASN A 43 -24.03 17.67 -16.11
C ASN A 43 -22.86 17.60 -17.10
N PRO A 44 -22.25 16.42 -17.35
CA PRO A 44 -21.23 16.31 -18.37
C PRO A 44 -21.85 16.73 -19.71
N LYS A 45 -21.22 17.70 -20.40
CA LYS A 45 -21.70 18.15 -21.71
C LYS A 45 -21.65 16.96 -22.67
N SER A 46 -22.82 16.51 -23.12
CA SER A 46 -22.94 15.52 -24.18
C SER A 46 -22.33 16.10 -25.46
N SER A 47 -21.27 15.46 -25.94
CA SER A 47 -20.83 15.63 -27.33
C SER A 47 -21.86 14.96 -28.24
N ALA A 48 -21.91 15.30 -29.53
CA ALA A 48 -22.81 14.65 -30.51
C ALA A 48 -22.56 13.13 -30.70
N VAL A 49 -21.58 12.59 -29.97
CA VAL A 49 -21.34 11.16 -29.75
C VAL A 49 -21.69 10.88 -28.29
N ASP A 50 -22.76 10.13 -28.05
CA ASP A 50 -23.16 9.72 -26.71
C ASP A 50 -22.03 8.89 -26.07
N PHE A 51 -21.35 9.45 -25.06
CA PHE A 51 -20.59 8.65 -24.09
C PHE A 51 -21.59 8.04 -23.10
N SER A 52 -22.45 7.14 -23.58
CA SER A 52 -23.50 6.51 -22.76
C SER A 52 -22.97 5.50 -21.72
N ASN A 53 -21.65 5.42 -21.53
CA ASN A 53 -20.97 4.39 -20.75
C ASN A 53 -19.84 4.92 -19.83
N ALA A 54 -19.77 6.23 -19.59
CA ALA A 54 -18.82 6.75 -18.61
C ALA A 54 -19.33 6.48 -17.18
N THR A 55 -18.54 5.77 -16.38
CA THR A 55 -18.81 5.55 -14.95
C THR A 55 -17.82 6.37 -14.15
N ILE A 56 -18.33 7.19 -13.23
CA ILE A 56 -17.49 7.88 -12.23
C ILE A 56 -17.26 6.91 -11.08
N ILE A 57 -16.00 6.61 -10.79
CA ILE A 57 -15.59 5.60 -9.79
C ILE A 57 -15.14 6.28 -8.49
N SER A 58 -14.58 7.48 -8.59
CA SER A 58 -14.02 8.20 -7.45
C SER A 58 -15.05 8.99 -6.64
N ASP A 59 -16.25 9.26 -7.18
CA ASP A 59 -17.30 10.03 -6.50
C ASP A 59 -18.27 9.16 -5.69
N GLY A 60 -17.81 8.00 -5.25
CA GLY A 60 -18.56 7.07 -4.41
C GLY A 60 -19.38 6.02 -5.13
N PHE A 61 -20.30 5.39 -4.39
CA PHE A 61 -20.86 4.09 -4.75
C PHE A 61 -22.31 3.93 -4.28
N GLY A 62 -23.15 3.36 -5.15
CA GLY A 62 -24.53 3.01 -4.80
C GLY A 62 -25.37 4.20 -4.33
N ASP A 63 -25.34 5.30 -5.09
CA ASP A 63 -26.00 6.58 -4.79
C ASP A 63 -25.49 7.29 -3.50
N ILE A 64 -24.36 6.84 -2.95
CA ILE A 64 -23.66 7.50 -1.84
C ILE A 64 -22.42 8.18 -2.40
N TYR A 65 -22.45 9.51 -2.39
CA TYR A 65 -21.36 10.37 -2.87
C TYR A 65 -20.60 10.92 -1.69
N TRP A 66 -19.27 10.73 -1.69
CA TRP A 66 -18.40 11.14 -0.58
C TRP A 66 -17.19 11.97 -1.02
N ASN A 67 -16.88 12.02 -2.32
CA ASN A 67 -15.71 12.71 -2.82
C ASN A 67 -16.06 14.16 -3.16
N ASP A 68 -15.47 15.09 -2.42
CA ASP A 68 -15.50 16.52 -2.72
C ASP A 68 -14.09 17.07 -3.02
N GLY A 69 -13.11 16.16 -3.13
CA GLY A 69 -11.72 16.45 -3.42
C GLY A 69 -11.37 16.25 -4.89
N ASN A 70 -10.07 16.15 -5.14
CA ASN A 70 -9.53 15.84 -6.46
C ASN A 70 -8.97 14.41 -6.48
N SER A 71 -9.23 13.69 -7.57
CA SER A 71 -8.62 12.39 -7.85
C SER A 71 -7.55 12.53 -8.94
N HIS A 72 -6.37 11.98 -8.71
CA HIS A 72 -5.20 12.09 -9.58
C HIS A 72 -4.50 10.74 -9.79
N ASN A 73 -3.62 10.71 -10.78
CA ASN A 73 -2.65 9.63 -11.00
C ASN A 73 -3.25 8.21 -10.95
N PRO A 74 -4.28 7.91 -11.77
CA PRO A 74 -4.84 6.57 -11.79
C PRO A 74 -3.87 5.57 -12.44
N ALA A 75 -3.75 4.38 -11.84
CA ALA A 75 -3.05 3.25 -12.42
C ALA A 75 -3.96 2.02 -12.46
N ILE A 76 -3.81 1.19 -13.49
CA ILE A 76 -4.74 0.10 -13.80
C ILE A 76 -4.00 -1.17 -14.20
N ALA A 77 -4.46 -2.31 -13.70
CA ALA A 77 -3.99 -3.65 -14.08
C ALA A 77 -5.18 -4.60 -14.28
N VAL A 78 -4.97 -5.68 -15.04
CA VAL A 78 -5.99 -6.71 -15.28
C VAL A 78 -5.43 -8.07 -14.93
N ASP A 79 -6.15 -8.82 -14.10
CA ASP A 79 -5.75 -10.17 -13.68
C ASP A 79 -6.13 -11.25 -14.71
N SER A 80 -5.68 -12.49 -14.49
CA SER A 80 -6.00 -13.62 -15.38
C SER A 80 -7.48 -14.02 -15.37
N SER A 81 -8.26 -13.51 -14.41
CA SER A 81 -9.70 -13.71 -14.28
C SER A 81 -10.50 -12.60 -14.98
N ASN A 82 -9.84 -11.65 -15.65
CA ASN A 82 -10.41 -10.44 -16.24
C ASN A 82 -11.02 -9.48 -15.19
N THR A 83 -10.57 -9.57 -13.95
CA THR A 83 -10.80 -8.52 -12.95
C THR A 83 -9.91 -7.35 -13.29
N VAL A 84 -10.50 -6.16 -13.38
CA VAL A 84 -9.75 -4.91 -13.49
C VAL A 84 -9.47 -4.41 -12.09
N HIS A 85 -8.24 -3.98 -11.83
CA HIS A 85 -7.79 -3.38 -10.58
C HIS A 85 -7.39 -1.95 -10.86
N LEU A 86 -8.05 -1.00 -10.21
CA LEU A 86 -7.78 0.43 -10.35
C LEU A 86 -7.29 0.96 -9.00
N VAL A 87 -6.19 1.70 -9.04
CA VAL A 87 -5.74 2.53 -7.92
C VAL A 87 -5.66 3.99 -8.37
N TRP A 88 -5.87 4.91 -7.44
CA TRP A 88 -5.71 6.34 -7.68
C TRP A 88 -5.38 7.05 -6.38
N GLN A 89 -4.82 8.25 -6.51
CA GLN A 89 -4.61 9.18 -5.41
C GLN A 89 -5.83 10.08 -5.27
N ASP A 90 -6.28 10.34 -4.05
CA ASP A 90 -7.46 11.15 -3.78
C ASP A 90 -7.25 12.12 -2.62
N HIS A 91 -7.73 13.35 -2.78
CA HIS A 91 -7.60 14.45 -1.82
C HIS A 91 -8.92 14.78 -1.11
N THR A 92 -9.75 13.77 -0.85
CA THR A 92 -10.99 13.95 -0.09
C THR A 92 -10.73 13.86 1.41
N ASN A 93 -11.27 14.82 2.17
CA ASN A 93 -11.27 14.74 3.63
C ASN A 93 -12.23 13.65 4.10
N GLY A 94 -11.78 12.78 5.01
CA GLY A 94 -12.62 11.72 5.55
C GLY A 94 -12.21 11.27 6.93
N PRO A 95 -12.79 10.16 7.43
CA PRO A 95 -12.33 9.51 8.65
C PRO A 95 -10.84 9.15 8.67
N TRP A 96 -10.22 9.04 7.49
CA TRP A 96 -8.79 8.79 7.27
C TRP A 96 -7.92 10.06 7.38
N GLY A 97 -8.51 11.26 7.47
CA GLY A 97 -7.73 12.49 7.61
C GLY A 97 -8.05 13.55 6.56
N THR A 98 -7.07 14.41 6.32
CA THR A 98 -7.15 15.57 5.41
C THR A 98 -6.02 15.63 4.39
N ASP A 99 -5.11 14.66 4.50
CA ASP A 99 -4.05 14.33 3.59
C ASP A 99 -4.58 13.49 2.43
N SER A 100 -3.67 13.12 1.53
CA SER A 100 -4.04 12.47 0.27
C SER A 100 -3.84 10.98 0.42
N GLU A 101 -4.79 10.20 -0.07
CA GLU A 101 -4.79 8.76 0.13
C GLU A 101 -4.74 8.02 -1.20
N VAL A 102 -4.15 6.83 -1.18
CA VAL A 102 -4.29 5.85 -2.24
C VAL A 102 -5.56 5.03 -2.01
N MET A 103 -6.41 5.07 -3.03
CA MET A 103 -7.66 4.33 -3.07
C MET A 103 -7.61 3.22 -4.11
N TYR A 104 -8.42 2.20 -3.91
CA TYR A 104 -8.55 1.03 -4.76
C TYR A 104 -10.00 0.70 -5.07
N ALA A 105 -10.28 0.30 -6.30
CA ALA A 105 -11.53 -0.33 -6.70
C ALA A 105 -11.25 -1.44 -7.72
N SER A 106 -12.11 -2.46 -7.76
CA SER A 106 -12.06 -3.51 -8.76
C SER A 106 -13.31 -3.57 -9.62
N TYR A 107 -13.18 -4.06 -10.85
CA TYR A 107 -14.33 -4.29 -11.72
C TYR A 107 -14.38 -5.74 -12.19
N THR A 108 -15.56 -6.32 -12.13
CA THR A 108 -15.89 -7.57 -12.83
C THR A 108 -17.10 -7.36 -13.72
N THR A 109 -17.24 -8.16 -14.77
CA THR A 109 -18.46 -8.13 -15.61
C THR A 109 -19.72 -8.57 -14.85
N ALA A 110 -19.57 -9.30 -13.74
CA ALA A 110 -20.68 -9.81 -12.96
C ALA A 110 -21.24 -8.77 -11.97
N THR A 111 -20.37 -7.97 -11.35
CA THR A 111 -20.75 -7.05 -10.27
C THR A 111 -20.56 -5.58 -10.62
N GLY A 112 -19.90 -5.27 -11.73
CA GLY A 112 -19.45 -3.91 -12.01
C GLY A 112 -18.28 -3.51 -11.11
N TRP A 113 -18.10 -2.20 -10.94
CA TRP A 113 -17.10 -1.64 -10.03
C TRP A 113 -17.46 -1.95 -8.58
N SER A 114 -16.46 -2.19 -7.74
CA SER A 114 -16.60 -2.25 -6.29
C SER A 114 -16.71 -0.84 -5.71
N ASN A 115 -17.10 -0.75 -4.44
CA ASN A 115 -16.84 0.46 -3.67
C ASN A 115 -15.32 0.70 -3.56
N ALA A 116 -14.92 1.97 -3.44
CA ALA A 116 -13.55 2.35 -3.17
C ALA A 116 -13.10 1.85 -1.79
N THR A 117 -11.83 1.50 -1.68
CA THR A 117 -11.16 1.11 -0.43
C THR A 117 -9.87 1.91 -0.31
N ILE A 118 -9.64 2.55 0.83
CA ILE A 118 -8.36 3.21 1.11
C ILE A 118 -7.34 2.15 1.53
N ILE A 119 -6.14 2.23 0.97
CA ILE A 119 -5.08 1.23 1.18
C ILE A 119 -3.80 1.79 1.82
N SER A 120 -3.70 3.11 1.98
CA SER A 120 -2.53 3.80 2.56
C SER A 120 -2.71 4.25 4.02
N ASP A 121 -3.91 4.64 4.45
CA ASP A 121 -4.17 5.21 5.80
C ASP A 121 -3.81 4.30 6.99
N GLY A 122 -3.86 2.98 6.81
CA GLY A 122 -3.51 2.04 7.87
C GLY A 122 -4.02 0.62 7.68
N PHE A 123 -3.82 -0.20 8.71
CA PHE A 123 -4.16 -1.62 8.67
C PHE A 123 -4.76 -2.12 9.98
N GLY A 124 -5.78 -2.97 9.88
CA GLY A 124 -6.36 -3.64 11.05
C GLY A 124 -6.97 -2.70 12.10
N GLY A 125 -7.42 -1.50 11.68
CA GLY A 125 -7.96 -0.48 12.58
C GLY A 125 -6.91 0.37 13.30
N VAL A 126 -5.63 0.23 12.92
CA VAL A 126 -4.55 1.11 13.34
C VAL A 126 -4.22 2.02 12.17
N TYR A 127 -4.55 3.30 12.33
CA TYR A 127 -4.31 4.37 11.36
C TYR A 127 -3.03 5.09 11.77
N TRP A 128 -2.01 4.97 10.94
CA TRP A 128 -0.66 5.47 11.22
C TRP A 128 -0.20 6.48 10.17
N ASN A 129 -0.81 6.48 8.98
CA ASN A 129 -0.54 7.47 7.95
C ASN A 129 -0.95 8.86 8.47
N THR A 130 -0.09 9.85 8.28
CA THR A 130 -0.38 11.22 8.72
C THR A 130 0.09 12.28 7.73
N ASP A 131 0.66 11.86 6.61
CA ASP A 131 1.15 12.73 5.54
C ASP A 131 0.75 12.11 4.18
N PRO A 132 0.71 12.91 3.10
CA PRO A 132 0.15 12.44 1.84
C PRO A 132 0.83 11.22 1.22
N SER A 133 -0.02 10.37 0.65
CA SER A 133 0.32 9.24 -0.21
C SER A 133 0.04 9.56 -1.68
N TYR A 134 1.05 9.44 -2.54
CA TYR A 134 1.02 9.91 -3.93
C TYR A 134 1.50 8.85 -4.95
N ASN A 135 1.22 9.14 -6.22
CA ASN A 135 1.78 8.42 -7.39
C ASN A 135 1.68 6.89 -7.30
N PRO A 136 0.48 6.31 -7.10
CA PRO A 136 0.35 4.87 -6.97
C PRO A 136 0.58 4.16 -8.30
N ALA A 137 1.23 2.99 -8.25
CA ALA A 137 1.37 2.07 -9.38
C ALA A 137 0.88 0.67 -8.98
N VAL A 138 0.32 -0.07 -9.93
CA VAL A 138 -0.28 -1.40 -9.70
C VAL A 138 0.14 -2.41 -10.75
N ALA A 139 0.44 -3.63 -10.29
CA ALA A 139 0.68 -4.80 -11.14
C ALA A 139 -0.01 -6.03 -10.54
N VAL A 140 -0.17 -7.08 -11.36
CA VAL A 140 -0.79 -8.35 -10.93
C VAL A 140 0.10 -9.51 -11.34
N ASP A 141 0.32 -10.47 -10.42
CA ASP A 141 1.11 -11.67 -10.70
C ASP A 141 0.28 -12.80 -11.36
N ASN A 142 0.94 -13.90 -11.76
CA ASN A 142 0.25 -15.04 -12.38
C ASN A 142 -0.67 -15.81 -11.41
N SER A 143 -0.64 -15.47 -10.13
CA SER A 143 -1.53 -16.02 -9.09
C SER A 143 -2.73 -15.10 -8.81
N ASN A 144 -2.90 -14.01 -9.58
CA ASN A 144 -3.87 -12.95 -9.37
C ASN A 144 -3.69 -12.20 -8.04
N THR A 145 -2.46 -12.18 -7.50
CA THR A 145 -2.09 -11.28 -6.42
C THR A 145 -1.92 -9.88 -6.99
N VAL A 146 -2.59 -8.91 -6.39
CA VAL A 146 -2.42 -7.49 -6.74
C VAL A 146 -1.28 -6.92 -5.93
N HIS A 147 -0.40 -6.18 -6.57
CA HIS A 147 0.75 -5.51 -5.97
C HIS A 147 0.61 -4.01 -6.20
N VAL A 148 0.62 -3.22 -5.13
CA VAL A 148 0.50 -1.77 -5.20
C VAL A 148 1.69 -1.14 -4.50
N VAL A 149 2.27 -0.14 -5.15
CA VAL A 149 3.30 0.74 -4.58
C VAL A 149 2.86 2.19 -4.68
N TRP A 150 3.33 3.03 -3.76
CA TRP A 150 3.08 4.47 -3.74
C TRP A 150 4.18 5.17 -2.97
N GLU A 151 4.29 6.50 -3.11
CA GLU A 151 5.19 7.31 -2.29
C GLU A 151 4.42 7.92 -1.10
N ASP A 152 5.04 8.00 0.07
CA ASP A 152 4.38 8.40 1.32
C ASP A 152 5.29 9.27 2.18
N GLY A 153 4.78 10.41 2.66
CA GLY A 153 5.54 11.36 3.47
C GLY A 153 5.55 11.05 4.97
N THR A 154 4.87 9.99 5.43
CA THR A 154 4.69 9.78 6.86
C THR A 154 6.00 9.44 7.57
N ASP A 155 6.31 10.24 8.59
CA ASP A 155 7.41 9.99 9.52
C ASP A 155 7.29 8.62 10.19
N GLY A 156 8.42 7.91 10.30
CA GLY A 156 8.45 6.61 10.94
C GLY A 156 9.83 6.21 11.47
N PRO A 157 10.01 4.94 11.84
CA PRO A 157 11.33 4.40 12.17
C PRO A 157 12.34 4.50 11.02
N TRP A 158 11.84 4.71 9.80
CA TRP A 158 12.63 4.90 8.58
C TRP A 158 13.22 6.31 8.50
N GLY A 159 12.42 7.34 8.76
CA GLY A 159 12.92 8.70 8.68
C GLY A 159 11.81 9.73 8.65
N THR A 160 12.13 10.86 8.04
CA THR A 160 11.21 12.00 7.81
C THR A 160 11.18 12.41 6.34
N ASP A 161 11.81 11.62 5.48
CA ASP A 161 11.81 11.73 4.04
C ASP A 161 10.70 10.86 3.43
N VAL A 162 10.40 11.12 2.15
CA VAL A 162 9.33 10.41 1.45
C VAL A 162 9.81 9.02 1.08
N GLU A 163 8.99 8.01 1.37
CA GLU A 163 9.32 6.61 1.16
C GLU A 163 8.43 5.95 0.12
N ILE A 164 8.93 4.89 -0.52
CA ILE A 164 8.10 3.96 -1.29
C ILE A 164 7.53 2.90 -0.36
N MET A 165 6.20 2.87 -0.33
CA MET A 165 5.40 1.89 0.38
C MET A 165 4.92 0.78 -0.56
N TYR A 166 4.66 -0.40 0.00
CA TYR A 166 4.14 -1.55 -0.72
C TYR A 166 3.02 -2.27 0.05
N VAL A 167 1.96 -2.66 -0.66
CA VAL A 167 0.96 -3.64 -0.20
C VAL A 167 0.66 -4.67 -1.28
N ASN A 168 0.12 -5.81 -0.85
CA ASN A 168 -0.51 -6.77 -1.75
C ASN A 168 -1.94 -7.09 -1.33
N TYR A 169 -2.73 -7.58 -2.29
CA TYR A 169 -4.06 -8.11 -2.05
C TYR A 169 -4.17 -9.53 -2.60
N THR A 170 -4.72 -10.42 -1.77
CA THR A 170 -5.25 -11.71 -2.23
C THR A 170 -6.71 -11.85 -1.80
N ILE A 171 -7.49 -12.63 -2.54
CA ILE A 171 -8.87 -12.96 -2.15
C ILE A 171 -8.90 -13.69 -0.79
N ALA A 172 -7.86 -14.46 -0.47
CA ALA A 172 -7.82 -15.28 0.74
C ALA A 172 -7.55 -14.46 2.00
N THR A 173 -6.71 -13.43 1.92
CA THR A 173 -6.23 -12.68 3.09
C THR A 173 -6.67 -11.21 3.10
N GLY A 174 -7.18 -10.69 1.98
CA GLY A 174 -7.35 -9.26 1.80
C GLY A 174 -6.01 -8.55 1.59
N TRP A 175 -6.01 -7.25 1.89
CA TRP A 175 -4.81 -6.41 1.84
C TRP A 175 -3.80 -6.82 2.92
N SER A 176 -2.51 -6.71 2.62
CA SER A 176 -1.44 -6.81 3.60
C SER A 176 -1.30 -5.50 4.39
N ASN A 177 -0.54 -5.53 5.48
CA ASN A 177 0.00 -4.30 6.06
C ASN A 177 1.01 -3.67 5.08
N ALA A 178 1.12 -2.34 5.10
CA ALA A 178 2.11 -1.61 4.31
C ALA A 178 3.53 -1.96 4.78
N THR A 179 4.47 -1.95 3.82
CA THR A 179 5.90 -2.16 4.06
C THR A 179 6.69 -1.11 3.30
N VAL A 180 7.60 -0.40 3.97
CA VAL A 180 8.58 0.48 3.32
C VAL A 180 9.61 -0.37 2.58
N ILE A 181 9.89 -0.02 1.32
CA ILE A 181 10.83 -0.75 0.46
C ILE A 181 12.02 0.09 -0.02
N SER A 182 12.04 1.39 0.26
CA SER A 182 13.09 2.34 -0.13
C SER A 182 14.13 2.61 0.94
N ASP A 183 13.78 2.53 2.23
CA ASP A 183 14.67 2.95 3.32
C ASP A 183 15.73 1.90 3.74
N GLY A 184 16.19 1.08 2.82
CA GLY A 184 17.24 0.09 3.08
C GLY A 184 16.75 -1.28 3.57
N PHE A 185 17.64 -2.04 4.20
CA PHE A 185 17.51 -3.50 4.27
C PHE A 185 18.01 -4.09 5.58
N ASN A 186 17.28 -5.07 6.11
CA ASN A 186 17.60 -5.77 7.36
C ASN A 186 17.84 -4.84 8.58
N GLY A 187 17.07 -3.76 8.67
CA GLY A 187 17.16 -2.79 9.76
C GLY A 187 18.39 -1.87 9.68
N VAL A 188 19.05 -1.83 8.53
CA VAL A 188 20.04 -0.81 8.20
C VAL A 188 19.36 0.20 7.29
N TYR A 189 19.04 1.34 7.89
CA TYR A 189 18.43 2.49 7.24
C TYR A 189 19.54 3.41 6.74
N TRP A 190 19.62 3.56 5.43
CA TRP A 190 20.67 4.33 4.76
C TRP A 190 20.12 5.34 3.77
N ASN A 191 18.86 5.21 3.37
CA ASN A 191 18.18 6.20 2.55
C ASN A 191 17.99 7.45 3.41
N THR A 192 18.29 8.62 2.86
CA THR A 192 18.11 9.88 3.60
C THR A 192 17.50 10.96 2.71
N GLY A 193 17.06 10.59 1.52
CA GLY A 193 16.54 11.47 0.50
C GLY A 193 15.21 10.94 -0.01
N ALA A 194 14.34 11.85 -0.46
CA ALA A 194 13.01 11.46 -0.90
C ALA A 194 13.07 10.42 -2.04
N SER A 195 12.31 9.34 -1.87
CA SER A 195 12.03 8.33 -2.88
C SER A 195 10.67 8.60 -3.51
N LEU A 196 10.61 8.80 -4.83
CA LEU A 196 9.41 9.28 -5.51
C LEU A 196 9.13 8.57 -6.83
N HIS A 197 7.88 8.68 -7.27
CA HIS A 197 7.33 8.14 -8.52
C HIS A 197 7.67 6.66 -8.74
N PRO A 198 7.18 5.76 -7.88
CA PRO A 198 7.44 4.36 -8.02
C PRO A 198 6.70 3.77 -9.23
N GLU A 199 7.33 2.79 -9.87
CA GLU A 199 6.74 1.95 -10.90
C GLU A 199 6.92 0.48 -10.51
N VAL A 200 5.90 -0.35 -10.78
CA VAL A 200 5.91 -1.77 -10.42
C VAL A 200 5.60 -2.65 -11.63
N ALA A 201 6.36 -3.74 -11.76
CA ALA A 201 6.13 -4.77 -12.76
C ALA A 201 6.30 -6.17 -12.13
N VAL A 202 5.64 -7.17 -12.71
CA VAL A 202 5.80 -8.57 -12.31
C VAL A 202 6.27 -9.39 -13.51
N ASP A 203 7.30 -10.20 -13.31
CA ASP A 203 7.84 -11.06 -14.37
C ASP A 203 7.12 -12.43 -14.46
N SER A 204 7.50 -13.24 -15.46
CA SER A 204 6.93 -14.58 -15.66
C SER A 204 7.22 -15.58 -14.54
N THR A 205 8.10 -15.24 -13.60
CA THR A 205 8.44 -16.05 -12.42
C THR A 205 7.72 -15.59 -11.16
N ASN A 206 6.81 -14.61 -11.27
CA ASN A 206 6.16 -13.90 -10.17
C ASN A 206 7.15 -13.13 -9.27
N THR A 207 8.30 -12.72 -9.83
CA THR A 207 9.17 -11.76 -9.16
C THR A 207 8.57 -10.37 -9.35
N ILE A 208 8.43 -9.64 -8.24
CA ILE A 208 7.99 -8.24 -8.25
C ILE A 208 9.23 -7.39 -8.44
N HIS A 209 9.15 -6.42 -9.34
CA HIS A 209 10.20 -5.44 -9.63
C HIS A 209 9.64 -4.06 -9.34
N VAL A 210 10.34 -3.27 -8.53
CA VAL A 210 9.96 -1.89 -8.25
C VAL A 210 11.15 -0.99 -8.54
N VAL A 211 10.90 0.11 -9.23
CA VAL A 211 11.86 1.19 -9.46
C VAL A 211 11.26 2.51 -9.02
N TRP A 212 12.11 3.44 -8.61
CA TRP A 212 11.74 4.82 -8.25
C TRP A 212 12.93 5.72 -8.52
N TYR A 213 12.75 7.03 -8.44
CA TYR A 213 13.89 7.94 -8.37
C TYR A 213 14.12 8.45 -6.95
N ASP A 214 15.37 8.70 -6.59
CA ASP A 214 15.83 8.88 -5.22
C ASP A 214 16.83 10.02 -5.11
N PHE A 215 16.72 10.84 -4.06
CA PHE A 215 17.61 11.98 -3.80
C PHE A 215 18.74 11.68 -2.80
N THR A 216 18.94 10.43 -2.40
CA THR A 216 19.98 10.05 -1.44
C THR A 216 21.37 10.18 -2.03
N ASP A 217 22.21 10.98 -1.36
CA ASP A 217 23.65 11.01 -1.60
C ASP A 217 24.28 9.67 -1.19
N GLY A 218 25.15 9.12 -2.03
CA GLY A 218 25.80 7.84 -1.76
C GLY A 218 27.16 7.70 -2.41
N SER A 219 27.64 6.46 -2.54
CA SER A 219 28.88 6.20 -3.29
C SER A 219 28.74 6.45 -4.80
N TRP A 220 27.49 6.55 -5.28
CA TRP A 220 27.11 6.88 -6.65
C TRP A 220 27.26 8.38 -6.94
N GLY A 221 26.92 9.25 -6.00
CA GLY A 221 27.04 10.68 -6.22
C GLY A 221 26.09 11.48 -5.34
N THR A 222 25.73 12.66 -5.84
CA THR A 222 24.75 13.57 -5.21
C THR A 222 23.63 13.99 -6.18
N ASP A 223 23.59 13.36 -7.36
CA ASP A 223 22.52 13.49 -8.32
C ASP A 223 21.41 12.47 -8.05
N VAL A 224 20.30 12.65 -8.78
CA VAL A 224 19.09 11.85 -8.59
C VAL A 224 19.27 10.51 -9.29
N GLU A 225 19.14 9.43 -8.52
CA GLU A 225 19.30 8.07 -9.02
C GLU A 225 17.97 7.39 -9.27
N ILE A 226 17.93 6.49 -10.25
CA ILE A 226 16.92 5.44 -10.36
C ILE A 226 17.37 4.27 -9.50
N MET A 227 16.56 3.96 -8.51
CA MET A 227 16.72 2.83 -7.62
C MET A 227 15.89 1.64 -8.08
N TYR A 228 16.27 0.45 -7.63
CA TYR A 228 15.60 -0.80 -7.94
C TYR A 228 15.60 -1.75 -6.75
N VAL A 229 14.46 -2.40 -6.50
CA VAL A 229 14.32 -3.57 -5.65
C VAL A 229 13.51 -4.67 -6.33
N SER A 230 13.67 -5.88 -5.83
CA SER A 230 12.84 -7.01 -6.23
C SER A 230 12.36 -7.80 -5.04
N TYR A 231 11.22 -8.46 -5.17
CA TYR A 231 10.68 -9.36 -4.16
C TYR A 231 10.47 -10.75 -4.73
N THR A 232 10.90 -11.75 -3.97
CA THR A 232 10.45 -13.13 -4.14
C THR A 232 9.90 -13.66 -2.82
N PRO A 233 8.95 -14.61 -2.82
CA PRO A 233 8.50 -15.25 -1.59
C PRO A 233 9.61 -15.98 -0.81
N ILE A 234 10.71 -16.34 -1.48
CA ILE A 234 11.82 -17.10 -0.89
C ILE A 234 12.78 -16.16 -0.15
N THR A 235 13.11 -15.03 -0.76
CA THR A 235 14.16 -14.11 -0.26
C THR A 235 13.60 -12.88 0.43
N GLY A 236 12.32 -12.58 0.24
CA GLY A 236 11.77 -11.27 0.55
C GLY A 236 12.28 -10.21 -0.43
N TRP A 237 12.16 -8.95 -0.02
CA TRP A 237 12.70 -7.80 -0.74
C TRP A 237 14.23 -7.86 -0.80
N SER A 238 14.82 -7.51 -1.93
CA SER A 238 16.26 -7.25 -2.06
C SER A 238 16.61 -5.92 -1.38
N ASN A 239 17.91 -5.71 -1.11
CA ASN A 239 18.39 -4.36 -0.85
C ASN A 239 18.20 -3.49 -2.10
N ALA A 240 17.91 -2.21 -1.92
CA ALA A 240 17.81 -1.28 -3.04
C ALA A 240 19.18 -1.07 -3.69
N THR A 241 19.17 -0.96 -5.02
CA THR A 241 20.37 -0.76 -5.84
C THR A 241 20.13 0.34 -6.87
N VAL A 242 21.12 1.21 -7.05
CA VAL A 242 21.15 2.18 -8.14
C VAL A 242 21.29 1.47 -9.49
N ILE A 243 20.52 1.90 -10.49
CA ILE A 243 20.54 1.36 -11.86
C ILE A 243 20.68 2.42 -12.97
N SER A 244 20.70 3.71 -12.62
CA SER A 244 20.90 4.83 -13.56
C SER A 244 22.37 5.17 -13.79
N ASP A 245 23.23 4.85 -12.84
CA ASP A 245 24.64 5.15 -12.93
C ASP A 245 25.42 4.14 -13.77
N GLY A 246 26.37 4.66 -14.54
CA GLY A 246 27.27 3.84 -15.35
C GLY A 246 28.12 2.93 -14.46
N PHE A 247 28.27 1.66 -14.84
CA PHE A 247 29.22 0.76 -14.21
C PHE A 247 30.64 1.32 -14.37
N GLY A 248 31.15 1.97 -13.32
CA GLY A 248 32.56 2.38 -13.18
C GLY A 248 33.46 1.20 -12.82
#